data_AF-A0A351TGU2-F1
#
_entry.id   AF-A0A351TGU2-F1
#
_cell.length_a   1.000
_cell.length_b   1.000
_cell.length_c   1.000
_cell.angle_alpha   90.00
_cell.angle_beta   90.00
_cell.angle_gamma   90.00
#
_symmetry.space_group_name_H-M   'P 1'
#
loop_
_entity.id
_entity.type
_entity.pdbx_description
1 polymer ?
#
loop_
_entity_poly.entity_id
_entity_poly.type
_entity_poly.pdbx_seq_one_letter_code
_entity_poly.pdbx_strand_id
1 'polypeptide(L)'
;CFVDEVLRGTNTVERIAASTQILKSLGHSGILCFAATHDIELTELLRDDFDNYHFEEDVRDGDIFFNYRLKSGRATTRNAIKLLELMGYDQAVIERASAQAEQFVAAGVWKQI
;
A
#
# COMPACT_ATOMS: atom_id res chain seq x y z
N CYS A 1 0.48 -14.76 -15.34
CA CYS A 1 1.67 -13.94 -15.04
C CYS A 1 1.52 -13.42 -13.62
N PHE A 2 2.56 -13.52 -12.79
CA PHE A 2 2.57 -12.98 -11.43
C PHE A 2 3.69 -11.97 -11.32
N VAL A 3 3.35 -10.81 -10.78
CA VAL A 3 4.26 -9.69 -10.62
C VAL A 3 4.18 -9.24 -9.16
N ASP A 4 5.32 -9.15 -8.50
CA ASP A 4 5.41 -8.82 -7.08
C ASP A 4 6.32 -7.60 -6.90
N GLU A 5 5.72 -6.46 -6.56
CA GLU A 5 6.40 -5.18 -6.31
C GLU A 5 7.34 -4.75 -7.46
N VAL A 6 6.75 -4.37 -8.60
CA VAL A 6 7.48 -3.93 -9.79
C VAL A 6 8.47 -2.83 -9.45
N LEU A 7 9.74 -3.06 -9.80
CA LEU A 7 10.82 -2.07 -9.66
C LEU A 7 10.95 -1.50 -8.23
N ARG A 8 10.73 -2.33 -7.20
CA ARG A 8 10.99 -1.96 -5.81
C ARG A 8 12.43 -1.44 -5.64
N GLY A 9 12.60 -0.40 -4.82
CA GLY A 9 13.93 0.16 -4.49
C GLY A 9 14.40 1.32 -5.37
N THR A 10 13.57 1.83 -6.29
CA THR A 10 13.84 3.06 -7.04
C THR A 10 12.93 4.23 -6.60
N ASN A 11 13.12 5.40 -7.22
CA ASN A 11 12.29 6.58 -7.03
C ASN A 11 10.79 6.24 -7.21
N THR A 12 9.95 6.64 -6.24
CA THR A 12 8.52 6.33 -6.23
C THR A 12 7.78 6.82 -7.48
N VAL A 13 8.08 8.02 -7.98
CA VAL A 13 7.38 8.58 -9.16
C VAL A 13 7.72 7.77 -10.41
N GLU A 14 9.00 7.50 -10.64
CA GLU A 14 9.45 6.69 -11.78
C GLU A 14 8.96 5.26 -11.68
N ARG A 15 8.97 4.67 -10.48
CA ARG A 15 8.45 3.32 -10.21
C ARG A 15 6.99 3.22 -10.62
N ILE A 16 6.14 4.12 -10.13
CA ILE A 16 4.69 4.09 -10.44
C ILE A 16 4.47 4.28 -11.95
N ALA A 17 5.17 5.24 -12.57
CA ALA A 17 5.04 5.50 -14.01
C ALA A 17 5.45 4.28 -14.86
N ALA A 18 6.61 3.69 -14.58
CA ALA A 18 7.11 2.52 -15.28
C ALA A 18 6.21 1.29 -15.06
N SER A 19 5.80 1.05 -13.81
CA SER A 19 4.91 -0.07 -13.44
C SER A 19 3.57 0.02 -14.16
N THR A 20 3.01 1.23 -14.27
CA THR A 20 1.76 1.47 -15.01
C THR A 20 1.90 1.03 -16.47
N GLN A 21 2.96 1.45 -17.16
CA GLN A 21 3.16 1.12 -18.58
C GLN A 21 3.43 -0.38 -18.80
N ILE A 22 4.22 -0.99 -17.92
CA ILE A 22 4.49 -2.44 -17.97
C ILE A 22 3.19 -3.23 -17.79
N LEU A 23 2.39 -2.91 -16.77
CA LEU A 23 1.17 -3.64 -16.46
C LEU A 23 0.09 -3.44 -17.54
N LYS A 24 -0.08 -2.24 -18.08
CA LYS A 24 -0.96 -2.02 -19.25
C LYS A 24 -0.52 -2.85 -20.45
N SER A 25 0.78 -2.91 -20.74
CA SER A 25 1.31 -3.71 -21.86
C SER A 25 1.00 -5.21 -21.66
N LEU A 26 1.20 -5.72 -20.44
CA LEU A 26 0.89 -7.11 -20.10
C LEU A 26 -0.62 -7.41 -20.19
N GLY A 27 -1.48 -6.51 -19.69
CA GLY A 27 -2.94 -6.69 -19.73
C GLY A 27 -3.50 -6.79 -21.16
N HIS A 28 -2.97 -6.00 -22.10
CA HIS A 28 -3.41 -6.01 -23.49
C HIS A 28 -2.92 -7.21 -24.32
N SER A 29 -2.00 -8.02 -23.79
CA SER A 29 -1.40 -9.15 -24.51
C SER A 29 -2.20 -10.46 -24.41
N GLY A 30 -3.41 -10.43 -23.85
CA GLY A 30 -4.23 -11.62 -23.60
C GLY A 30 -3.72 -12.49 -22.45
N ILE A 31 -2.79 -11.97 -21.65
CA ILE A 31 -2.22 -12.65 -20.48
C ILE A 31 -3.07 -12.34 -19.26
N LEU A 32 -3.49 -13.38 -18.53
CA LEU A 32 -4.03 -13.21 -17.19
C LEU A 32 -2.90 -12.81 -16.23
N CYS A 33 -2.91 -11.56 -15.79
CA CYS A 33 -1.86 -10.95 -14.98
C CYS A 33 -2.37 -10.64 -13.57
N PHE A 34 -1.59 -11.03 -12.57
CA PHE A 34 -1.78 -10.66 -11.17
C PHE A 34 -0.58 -9.83 -10.73
N ALA A 35 -0.84 -8.68 -10.11
CA ALA A 35 0.18 -7.78 -9.61
C ALA A 35 -0.06 -7.46 -8.13
N ALA A 36 0.96 -7.66 -7.29
CA ALA A 36 0.98 -7.19 -5.91
C ALA A 36 1.77 -5.87 -5.84
N THR A 37 1.22 -4.89 -5.12
CA THR A 37 1.85 -3.58 -4.94
C THR A 37 1.37 -2.89 -3.66
N HIS A 38 2.25 -2.10 -3.04
CA HIS A 38 1.89 -1.14 -1.99
C HIS A 38 1.52 0.26 -2.51
N ASP A 39 1.69 0.54 -3.82
CA ASP A 39 1.46 1.85 -4.42
C ASP A 39 -0.05 2.06 -4.70
N ILE A 40 -0.75 2.82 -3.85
CA ILE A 40 -2.19 3.10 -4.01
C ILE A 40 -2.45 3.86 -5.31
N GLU A 41 -1.56 4.75 -5.70
CA GLU A 41 -1.61 5.53 -6.94
C GLU A 41 -1.64 4.62 -8.18
N LEU A 42 -0.90 3.51 -8.14
CA LEU A 42 -0.90 2.52 -9.23
C LEU A 42 -2.27 1.86 -9.38
N THR A 43 -2.98 1.59 -8.26
CA THR A 43 -4.34 1.03 -8.27
C THR A 43 -5.38 1.98 -8.89
N GLU A 44 -5.16 3.30 -8.79
CA GLU A 44 -6.02 4.30 -9.44
C GLU A 44 -5.71 4.39 -10.94
N LEU A 45 -4.43 4.46 -11.32
CA LEU A 45 -4.00 4.61 -12.71
C LEU A 45 -4.38 3.42 -13.61
N LEU A 46 -4.55 2.24 -13.01
CA LEU A 46 -4.90 0.98 -13.68
C LEU A 46 -6.36 0.56 -13.47
N ARG A 47 -7.21 1.40 -12.88
CA ARG A 47 -8.58 1.05 -12.49
C ARG A 47 -9.49 0.55 -13.62
N ASP A 48 -9.20 0.92 -14.86
CA ASP A 48 -9.96 0.53 -16.06
C ASP A 48 -9.35 -0.69 -16.77
N ASP A 49 -8.10 -1.05 -16.41
CA ASP A 49 -7.35 -2.16 -17.00
C ASP A 49 -7.31 -3.39 -16.07
N PHE A 50 -7.41 -3.19 -14.75
CA PHE A 50 -7.29 -4.23 -13.73
C PHE A 50 -8.39 -4.12 -12.66
N ASP A 51 -8.87 -5.28 -12.21
CA ASP A 51 -9.71 -5.36 -11.02
C ASP A 51 -8.86 -5.21 -9.75
N ASN A 52 -9.23 -4.26 -8.89
CA ASN A 52 -8.53 -4.02 -7.64
C ASN A 52 -9.02 -4.95 -6.53
N TYR A 53 -8.06 -5.52 -5.80
CA TYR A 53 -8.28 -6.33 -4.61
C TYR A 53 -7.24 -6.02 -3.55
N HIS A 54 -7.55 -6.33 -2.28
CA HIS A 54 -6.62 -6.14 -1.18
C HIS A 54 -6.85 -7.16 -0.05
N PHE A 55 -5.87 -7.25 0.85
CA PHE A 55 -6.01 -7.89 2.14
C PHE A 55 -6.21 -6.83 3.22
N GLU A 56 -6.94 -7.19 4.27
CA GLU A 56 -7.08 -6.37 5.48
C GLU A 56 -6.74 -7.20 6.71
N GLU A 57 -6.17 -6.54 7.68
CA GLU A 57 -5.92 -7.00 9.03
C GLU A 57 -6.95 -6.44 10.00
N ASP A 58 -7.34 -7.27 10.97
CA ASP A 58 -8.14 -6.86 12.11
C ASP A 58 -7.25 -6.80 13.35
N VAL A 59 -7.37 -5.73 14.14
CA VAL A 59 -6.76 -5.69 15.49
C VAL A 59 -7.78 -6.23 16.48
N ARG A 60 -7.44 -7.32 17.19
CA ARG A 60 -8.30 -7.94 18.20
C ARG A 60 -7.45 -8.36 19.40
N ASP A 61 -7.92 -8.04 20.60
CA ASP A 61 -7.29 -8.46 21.86
C ASP A 61 -5.79 -8.11 21.99
N GLY A 62 -5.37 -6.99 21.39
CA GLY A 62 -3.97 -6.57 21.41
C GLY A 62 -3.05 -7.42 20.52
N ASP A 63 -3.62 -8.08 19.50
CA ASP A 63 -2.89 -8.79 18.45
C ASP A 63 -3.43 -8.42 17.06
N ILE A 64 -2.62 -8.64 16.01
CA ILE A 64 -3.04 -8.49 14.62
C ILE A 64 -3.45 -9.83 14.04
N PHE A 65 -4.67 -9.86 13.52
CA PHE A 65 -5.23 -10.99 12.83
C PHE A 65 -5.31 -10.74 11.32
N PHE A 66 -4.54 -11.51 10.56
CA PHE A 66 -4.67 -11.58 9.11
C PHE A 66 -5.68 -12.69 8.76
N ASN A 67 -6.82 -12.32 8.20
CA ASN A 67 -7.83 -13.30 7.80
C ASN A 67 -7.53 -14.00 6.46
N TYR A 68 -6.50 -13.53 5.75
CA TYR A 68 -6.06 -14.01 4.43
C TYR A 68 -7.17 -14.03 3.37
N ARG A 69 -8.20 -13.19 3.50
CA ARG A 69 -9.29 -13.07 2.53
C ARG A 69 -9.04 -11.92 1.57
N LEU A 70 -9.16 -12.23 0.29
CA LEU A 70 -9.14 -11.23 -0.76
C LEU A 70 -10.45 -10.43 -0.74
N LYS A 71 -10.36 -9.12 -0.55
CA LYS A 71 -11.50 -8.20 -0.57
C LYS A 71 -11.46 -7.36 -1.85
N SER A 72 -12.63 -7.10 -2.44
CA SER A 72 -12.75 -6.26 -3.63
C SER A 72 -12.45 -4.79 -3.31
N GLY A 73 -11.85 -4.09 -4.27
CA GLY A 73 -11.46 -2.69 -4.12
C GLY A 73 -10.01 -2.53 -3.68
N ARG A 74 -9.55 -1.27 -3.59
CA ARG A 74 -8.21 -0.91 -3.12
C ARG A 74 -8.14 -0.93 -1.60
N ALA A 75 -6.95 -1.13 -1.05
CA ALA A 75 -6.71 -0.95 0.38
C ALA A 75 -6.96 0.51 0.80
N THR A 76 -7.73 0.71 1.88
CA THR A 76 -8.04 2.04 2.42
C THR A 76 -7.25 2.39 3.67
N THR A 77 -6.57 1.43 4.28
CA THR A 77 -5.84 1.60 5.53
C THR A 77 -4.35 1.35 5.36
N ARG A 78 -3.53 2.09 6.11
CA ARG A 78 -2.08 1.86 6.24
C ARG A 78 -1.80 1.59 7.73
N ASN A 79 -1.60 0.34 8.12
CA ASN A 79 -1.50 -0.03 9.54
C ASN A 79 -0.07 -0.19 10.05
N ALA A 80 0.94 0.25 9.29
CA ALA A 80 2.35 0.18 9.68
C ALA A 80 2.64 0.81 11.05
N ILE A 81 1.96 1.90 11.40
CA ILE A 81 2.15 2.56 12.70
C ILE A 81 1.48 1.76 13.83
N LYS A 82 0.31 1.15 13.59
CA LYS A 82 -0.36 0.29 14.58
C LYS A 82 0.48 -0.94 14.92
N LEU A 83 1.27 -1.45 13.98
CA LEU A 83 2.21 -2.54 14.23
C LEU A 83 3.25 -2.19 15.31
N LEU A 84 3.61 -0.91 15.45
CA LEU A 84 4.56 -0.46 16.48
C LEU A 84 4.02 -0.68 17.90
N GLU A 85 2.71 -0.51 18.11
CA GLU A 85 2.05 -0.79 19.40
C GLU A 85 2.23 -2.25 19.81
N LEU A 86 2.01 -3.16 18.86
CA LEU A 86 2.07 -4.61 19.07
C LEU A 86 3.49 -5.12 19.24
N MET A 87 4.45 -4.45 18.59
CA MET A 87 5.88 -4.71 18.77
C MET A 87 6.42 -4.15 20.10
N GLY A 88 5.60 -3.42 20.87
CA GLY A 88 5.98 -2.88 22.18
C GLY A 88 6.87 -1.65 22.11
N TYR A 89 6.77 -0.84 21.05
CA TYR A 89 7.45 0.45 20.98
C TYR A 89 6.87 1.44 22.00
N ASP A 90 7.69 2.41 22.40
CA ASP A 90 7.28 3.45 23.33
C ASP A 90 6.11 4.29 22.78
N GLN A 91 5.13 4.57 23.63
CA GLN A 91 3.93 5.31 23.28
C GLN A 91 4.25 6.67 22.64
N ALA A 92 5.29 7.37 23.10
CA ALA A 92 5.68 8.65 22.53
C ALA A 92 6.26 8.50 21.11
N VAL A 93 6.86 7.35 20.77
CA VAL A 93 7.30 7.07 19.39
C VAL A 93 6.11 6.86 18.47
N ILE A 94 5.12 6.09 18.93
CA ILE A 94 3.89 5.81 18.18
C ILE A 94 3.11 7.10 17.93
N GLU A 95 2.92 7.92 18.96
CA GLU A 95 2.20 9.20 18.86
C GLU A 95 2.87 10.18 17.89
N ARG A 96 4.21 10.31 17.96
CA ARG A 96 4.96 11.15 17.02
C ARG A 96 4.86 10.64 15.58
N ALA A 97 4.97 9.33 15.38
CA ALA A 97 4.85 8.73 14.05
C ALA A 97 3.46 8.96 13.45
N SER A 98 2.40 8.76 14.24
CA SER A 98 1.01 9.05 13.84
C SER A 98 0.82 10.52 13.47
N ALA A 99 1.24 11.44 14.35
CA ALA A 99 1.12 12.88 14.12
C ALA A 99 1.87 13.33 12.85
N GLN A 100 3.07 12.79 12.61
CA GLN A 100 3.85 13.11 11.42
C GLN A 100 3.17 12.60 10.13
N ALA A 101 2.58 11.40 10.17
CA ALA A 101 1.84 10.84 9.04
C ALA A 101 0.56 11.64 8.73
N GLU A 102 -0.23 11.96 9.74
CA GLU A 102 -1.45 12.78 9.60
C GLU A 102 -1.13 14.16 9.01
N GLN A 103 -0.06 14.79 9.48
CA GLN A 103 0.37 16.08 8.96
C GLN A 103 0.80 15.99 7.49
N PHE A 104 1.53 14.95 7.10
CA PHE A 104 1.89 14.75 5.69
C PHE A 104 0.65 14.57 4.82
N VAL A 105 -0.33 13.79 5.26
CA VAL A 105 -1.60 13.62 4.54
C VAL A 105 -2.36 14.93 4.38
N ALA A 106 -2.36 15.79 5.42
CA ALA A 106 -3.07 17.07 5.38
C ALA A 106 -2.34 18.15 4.56
N ALA A 107 -1.01 18.19 4.61
CA ALA A 107 -0.22 19.31 4.08
C ALA A 107 0.61 18.97 2.83
N GLY A 108 0.80 17.68 2.53
CA GLY A 108 1.64 17.21 1.42
C GLY A 108 3.15 17.44 1.62
N VAL A 109 3.57 17.87 2.81
CA VAL A 109 4.97 18.19 3.14
C VAL A 109 5.37 17.60 4.48
N TRP A 110 6.60 17.08 4.57
CA TRP A 110 7.18 16.63 5.82
C TRP A 110 7.67 17.82 6.63
N LYS A 111 7.15 18.02 7.84
CA LYS A 111 7.76 18.94 8.81
C LYS A 111 8.58 18.14 9.82
N GLN A 112 9.68 18.71 10.26
CA GLN A 112 10.36 18.19 11.44
C GLN A 112 9.57 18.62 12.67
N ILE A 113 9.09 17.63 13.41
CA ILE A 113 8.39 17.77 14.69
C ILE A 113 9.38 17.42 15.78
#